data_AF-A0A6B0BFI7-F1
#
_entry.id   AF-A0A6B0BFI7-F1
#
_cell.length_a   1.000
_cell.length_b   1.000
_cell.length_c   1.000
_cell.angle_alpha   90.00
_cell.angle_beta   90.00
_cell.angle_gamma   90.00
#
_symmetry.space_group_name_H-M   'P 1'
#
loop_
_entity.id
_entity.type
_entity.pdbx_description
1 polymer ?
#
loop_
_entity_poly.entity_id
_entity_poly.type
_entity_poly.pdbx_seq_one_letter_code
_entity_poly.pdbx_strand_id
1 'polypeptide(L)'
;VYNEHVELIEVPIKPSDRLKARDMLGKYHKLFTDKHDINGNVPIFINIGEWDGDDEELDKAVKDVSNANPNHTVIVDDIPLED
;
A
#
# COMPACT_ATOMS: atom_id res chain seq x y z
N VAL A 1 -4.71 58.45 -33.76
CA VAL A 1 -4.86 56.98 -33.89
C VAL A 1 -3.58 56.37 -33.36
N TYR A 2 -3.64 55.55 -32.31
CA TYR A 2 -2.45 54.88 -31.77
C TYR A 2 -2.11 53.67 -32.65
N ASN A 3 -0.81 53.42 -32.85
CA ASN A 3 -0.32 52.30 -33.66
C ASN A 3 -0.11 51.08 -32.75
N GLU A 4 -1.19 50.35 -32.52
CA GLU A 4 -1.19 49.13 -31.73
C GLU A 4 -0.77 47.94 -32.61
N HIS A 5 0.21 47.16 -32.17
CA HIS A 5 0.67 45.95 -32.84
C HIS A 5 0.93 44.85 -31.81
N VAL A 6 0.64 43.60 -32.18
CA VAL A 6 0.81 42.43 -31.29
C VAL A 6 2.21 41.87 -31.49
N GLU A 7 2.96 41.71 -30.40
CA GLU A 7 4.27 41.05 -30.39
C GLU A 7 4.23 39.81 -29.50
N LEU A 8 4.94 38.76 -29.91
CA LEU A 8 5.18 37.58 -29.09
C LEU A 8 6.47 37.79 -28.32
N ILE A 9 6.39 37.80 -26.99
CA ILE A 9 7.56 37.87 -26.11
C ILE A 9 7.80 36.53 -25.45
N GLU A 10 9.06 36.10 -25.40
CA GLU A 10 9.44 34.90 -24.66
C GLU A 10 9.43 35.19 -23.16
N VAL A 11 8.59 34.44 -22.44
CA VAL A 11 8.50 34.54 -20.99
C VAL A 11 9.37 33.45 -20.37
N PRO A 12 10.20 33.78 -19.36
CA PRO A 12 11.01 32.77 -18.69
C PRO A 12 10.13 31.68 -18.05
N ILE A 13 10.67 30.46 -18.00
CA ILE A 13 9.98 29.29 -17.44
C ILE A 13 9.57 29.58 -15.98
N LYS A 14 8.30 29.32 -15.68
CA LYS A 14 7.75 29.55 -14.35
C LYS A 14 8.53 28.74 -13.30
N PRO A 15 8.78 29.29 -12.10
CA PRO A 15 9.44 28.55 -11.03
C PRO A 15 8.77 27.21 -10.70
N SER A 16 7.44 27.14 -10.79
CA SER A 16 6.66 25.90 -10.61
C SER A 16 7.07 24.79 -11.58
N ASP A 17 7.22 25.14 -12.85
CA ASP A 17 7.50 24.18 -13.92
C ASP A 17 8.91 23.63 -13.75
N ARG A 18 9.85 24.50 -13.37
CA ARG A 18 11.22 24.12 -13.03
C ARG A 18 11.27 23.20 -11.79
N LEU A 19 10.47 23.46 -10.76
CA LEU A 19 10.39 22.59 -9.58
C LEU A 19 9.79 21.23 -9.95
N LYS A 20 8.75 21.21 -10.78
CA LYS A 20 8.12 19.97 -11.22
C LYS A 20 9.08 19.10 -12.05
N ALA A 21 9.86 19.71 -12.94
CA ALA A 21 10.89 19.01 -13.69
C ALA A 21 11.95 18.37 -12.77
N ARG A 22 12.38 19.09 -11.71
CA ARG A 22 13.32 18.55 -10.71
C ARG A 22 12.72 17.40 -9.90
N ASP A 23 11.48 17.51 -9.47
CA ASP A 23 10.75 16.43 -8.78
C ASP A 23 10.70 15.17 -9.66
N MET A 24 10.38 15.30 -10.96
CA MET A 24 10.36 14.16 -11.88
C MET A 24 11.73 13.52 -12.08
N LEU A 25 12.79 14.32 -12.22
CA LEU A 25 14.16 13.80 -12.31
C LEU A 25 14.58 13.08 -11.03
N GLY A 26 14.20 13.58 -9.85
CA GLY A 26 14.48 12.93 -8.58
C GLY A 26 13.72 11.62 -8.42
N LYS A 27 12.45 11.56 -8.86
CA LYS A 27 11.65 10.33 -8.89
C LYS A 27 12.23 9.27 -9.81
N TYR A 28 12.71 9.66 -11.00
CA TYR A 28 13.36 8.74 -11.94
C TYR A 28 14.57 8.02 -11.30
N HIS A 29 15.34 8.76 -10.51
CA HIS A 29 16.52 8.22 -9.81
C HIS A 29 16.21 7.67 -8.41
N LYS A 30 14.93 7.53 -8.03
CA LYS A 30 14.49 7.04 -6.71
C LYS A 30 15.15 7.77 -5.53
N LEU A 31 15.39 9.09 -5.66
CA LEU A 31 16.01 9.89 -4.60
C LEU A 31 15.07 10.18 -3.43
N PHE A 32 13.76 10.05 -3.63
CA PHE A 32 12.73 10.31 -2.62
C PHE A 32 12.20 9.01 -2.05
N THR A 33 11.95 8.98 -0.74
CA THR A 33 11.32 7.87 -0.04
C THR A 33 10.09 8.37 0.70
N ASP A 34 8.98 7.66 0.57
CA ASP A 34 7.75 7.94 1.30
C ASP A 34 7.67 6.99 2.50
N LYS A 35 7.78 7.57 3.70
CA LYS A 35 7.61 6.80 4.94
C LYS A 35 6.12 6.50 5.14
N HIS A 36 5.77 5.23 5.11
CA HIS A 36 4.44 4.75 5.48
C HIS A 36 4.54 4.11 6.86
N ASP A 37 3.70 4.57 7.79
CA ASP A 37 3.54 3.95 9.11
C ASP A 37 2.31 3.04 9.06
N ILE A 38 2.54 1.73 9.07
CA ILE A 38 1.48 0.73 9.03
C ILE A 38 1.34 0.17 10.44
N ASN A 39 0.53 0.84 11.27
CA ASN A 39 0.08 0.31 12.57
C ASN A 39 -1.12 -0.62 12.39
N GLY A 40 -0.93 -1.67 11.59
CA GLY A 40 -1.96 -2.64 11.23
C GLY A 40 -1.79 -3.97 11.96
N ASN A 41 -1.63 -3.97 13.29
CA ASN A 41 -1.79 -5.20 14.08
C ASN A 41 -3.29 -5.49 14.27
N VAL A 42 -3.99 -5.70 13.17
CA VAL A 42 -5.27 -6.38 13.22
C VAL A 42 -4.93 -7.87 13.50
N PRO A 43 -5.76 -8.63 14.20
CA PRO A 43 -5.62 -10.09 14.27
C PRO A 43 -6.47 -10.79 13.21
N ILE A 44 -5.95 -11.87 12.61
CA ILE A 44 -6.66 -12.72 11.63
C ILE A 44 -7.32 -13.80 12.49
N PHE A 45 -8.64 -13.89 12.42
CA PHE A 45 -9.39 -14.95 13.09
C PHE A 45 -9.72 -16.05 12.08
N ILE A 46 -9.34 -17.28 12.40
CA ILE A 46 -9.72 -18.49 11.67
C ILE A 46 -10.66 -19.27 12.59
N ASN A 47 -11.96 -19.26 12.29
CA ASN A 47 -12.94 -20.08 13.00
C ASN A 47 -12.94 -21.46 12.36
N ILE A 48 -12.56 -22.50 13.13
CA ILE A 48 -12.44 -23.85 12.61
C ILE A 48 -13.83 -24.49 12.45
N GLY A 49 -14.73 -24.33 13.43
CA GLY A 49 -16.09 -24.87 13.36
C GLY A 49 -16.14 -26.36 12.96
N GLU A 50 -17.11 -26.74 12.11
CA GLU A 50 -17.17 -28.07 11.47
C GLU A 50 -16.27 -28.11 10.21
N TRP A 51 -14.95 -28.02 10.39
CA TRP A 51 -14.01 -28.25 9.28
C TRP A 51 -14.18 -29.69 8.74
N ASP A 52 -14.33 -29.83 7.43
CA ASP A 52 -14.65 -31.10 6.75
C ASP A 52 -13.41 -31.89 6.30
N GLY A 53 -12.24 -31.27 6.35
CA GLY A 53 -10.94 -31.90 6.12
C GLY A 53 -10.35 -32.54 7.39
N ASP A 54 -9.22 -33.23 7.25
CA ASP A 54 -8.48 -33.75 8.40
C ASP A 54 -7.63 -32.68 9.10
N ASP A 55 -7.15 -33.01 10.30
CA ASP A 55 -6.33 -32.11 11.12
C ASP A 55 -5.04 -31.67 10.39
N GLU A 56 -4.50 -32.51 9.49
CA GLU A 56 -3.27 -32.23 8.74
C GLU A 56 -3.50 -31.19 7.64
N GLU A 57 -4.64 -31.23 6.96
CA GLU A 57 -5.07 -30.21 6.00
C GLU A 57 -5.38 -28.88 6.68
N LEU A 58 -5.96 -28.90 7.87
CA LEU A 58 -6.23 -27.71 8.67
C LEU A 58 -4.93 -27.01 9.10
N ASP A 59 -3.99 -27.77 9.67
CA ASP A 59 -2.68 -27.25 10.10
C ASP A 59 -1.92 -26.61 8.93
N LYS A 60 -2.00 -27.23 7.75
CA LYS A 60 -1.40 -26.68 6.54
C LYS A 60 -2.05 -25.36 6.13
N ALA A 61 -3.38 -25.27 6.15
CA ALA A 61 -4.10 -24.05 5.81
C ALA A 61 -3.79 -22.89 6.78
N VAL A 62 -3.77 -23.16 8.08
CA VAL A 62 -3.38 -22.17 9.11
C VAL A 62 -1.95 -21.68 8.88
N LYS A 63 -1.03 -22.59 8.57
CA LYS A 63 0.38 -22.26 8.30
C LYS A 63 0.55 -21.42 7.04
N ASP A 64 -0.20 -21.71 5.98
CA ASP A 64 -0.19 -20.93 4.75
C ASP A 64 -0.70 -19.50 4.99
N VAL A 65 -1.76 -19.33 5.80
CA VAL A 65 -2.28 -18.00 6.20
C VAL A 65 -1.27 -17.23 7.05
N SER A 66 -0.58 -17.90 7.98
CA SER A 66 0.48 -17.29 8.79
C SER A 66 1.68 -16.86 7.95
N ASN A 67 2.08 -17.67 6.96
CA ASN A 67 3.20 -17.34 6.07
C ASN A 67 2.86 -16.18 5.13
N ALA A 68 1.61 -16.07 4.69
CA ALA A 68 1.13 -14.96 3.87
C ALA A 68 1.04 -13.64 4.65
N ASN A 69 0.91 -13.70 5.99
CA ASN A 69 0.71 -12.54 6.85
C ASN A 69 1.72 -12.52 8.03
N PRO A 70 3.03 -12.37 7.77
CA PRO A 70 4.08 -12.54 8.79
C PRO A 70 4.07 -11.49 9.90
N ASN A 71 3.43 -10.34 9.68
CA ASN A 71 3.35 -9.24 10.65
C ASN A 71 2.00 -9.18 11.38
N HIS A 72 1.17 -10.22 11.25
CA HIS A 72 -0.19 -10.25 11.76
C HIS A 72 -0.34 -11.38 12.78
N THR A 73 -1.06 -11.13 13.87
CA THR A 73 -1.38 -12.20 14.83
C THR A 73 -2.46 -13.09 14.21
N VAL A 74 -2.22 -14.41 14.13
CA VAL A 74 -3.23 -15.39 13.70
C VAL A 74 -3.80 -16.05 14.94
N ILE A 75 -5.13 -15.97 15.11
CA ILE A 75 -5.87 -16.57 16.20
C ILE A 75 -6.77 -17.65 15.59
N VAL A 76 -6.61 -18.86 16.09
CA VAL A 76 -7.38 -20.02 15.68
C VAL A 76 -8.42 -20.30 16.76
N ASP A 77 -9.70 -20.19 16.41
CA ASP A 77 -10.81 -20.45 17.32
C ASP A 77 -11.33 -21.87 17.09
N ASP A 78 -10.91 -22.77 17.99
CA ASP A 78 -11.28 -24.19 18.05
C ASP A 78 -12.28 -24.46 19.18
N ILE A 79 -13.09 -23.46 19.54
CA ILE A 79 -14.14 -23.64 20.53
C ILE A 79 -15.35 -24.26 19.83
N PRO A 80 -15.84 -25.42 20.28
CA PRO A 80 -17.06 -26.01 19.73
C PRO A 80 -18.25 -25.06 19.95
N LEU A 81 -19.07 -24.90 18.91
CA LEU A 81 -20.31 -24.12 18.99
C LEU A 81 -21.37 -24.94 19.76
N GLU A 82 -21.30 -24.88 21.09
CA GLU A 82 -22.20 -25.45 22.15
C GLU A 82 -21.95 -26.89 22.65
N ASP A 83 -22.37 -27.11 23.92
CA ASP A 83 -22.03 -28.15 24.94
C ASP A 83 -22.18 -29.64 24.54
#